data_AF-A0A537V002-F1
#
_entry.id   AF-A0A537V002-F1
#
_cell.length_a   1.000
_cell.length_b   1.000
_cell.length_c   1.000
_cell.angle_alpha   90.00
_cell.angle_beta   90.00
_cell.angle_gamma   90.00
#
_symmetry.space_group_name_H-M   'P 1'
#
loop_
_entity.id
_entity.type
_entity.pdbx_description
1 polymer ?
#
loop_
_entity_poly.entity_id
_entity_poly.type
_entity_poly.pdbx_seq_one_letter_code
_entity_poly.pdbx_strand_id
1 'polypeptide(L)'
;MPGNGARAARSASAVQHCLSPASFWQPDDIVPSAWHQHAPFAFWLTEALRPGIFVELGAHNGFSYLAFCQAVQRLGATTKCYAVDTWRGDEHAGFYGEEVFAKLNELHERRYSGFSRLIRSTFDEALAHFGDGTVDLLHIDGRHRYEDVAHDFESWLPKLSDRAVVLLHDVNVRERGFGVWRFWADLQARYRCFEFAHGYGLGVVQVGRLVAAPLRPLFDSTAPDKVAIAQIYAQLGLLSTASHELAEARTALREREARIAVLERDGAAERDALAKAESWARDREATIEFLRADIGRLQEVAAAASLREEELQRIGDQFAGLREEELQRIRNQLAGLQEAVTQFEREAEERSAGEAAMRREIVAAFEAARRSSETAAQDAAALVLAQRRATEAEQAAERRAREAEQSAAALESVERRASDAEVKVVALSGEIAGLKTELADSRQVGRAALHALAVSNGGYAYREPRLGWRHTIQRLFGAIRRQ
;
A
#
# COMPACT_ATOMS: atom_id res chain seq x y z
N MET A 1 77.62 81.60 -36.23
CA MET A 1 76.37 80.84 -36.01
C MET A 1 76.64 79.60 -35.16
N PRO A 2 76.69 79.68 -33.82
CA PRO A 2 76.66 78.50 -32.95
C PRO A 2 75.22 78.33 -32.44
N GLY A 3 74.34 77.70 -33.23
CA GLY A 3 72.88 77.71 -32.96
C GLY A 3 72.20 76.34 -32.81
N ASN A 4 72.60 75.33 -33.60
CA ASN A 4 71.84 74.07 -33.67
C ASN A 4 72.38 72.97 -32.75
N GLY A 5 73.71 72.82 -32.61
CA GLY A 5 74.30 71.74 -31.80
C GLY A 5 74.00 71.84 -30.30
N ALA A 6 74.07 73.07 -29.74
CA ALA A 6 73.80 73.30 -28.31
C ALA A 6 72.31 73.16 -27.96
N ARG A 7 71.40 73.40 -28.91
CA ARG A 7 69.95 73.28 -28.71
C ARG A 7 69.49 71.82 -28.78
N ALA A 8 70.04 71.02 -29.70
CA ALA A 8 69.82 69.58 -29.76
C ALA A 8 70.39 68.84 -28.54
N ALA A 9 71.60 69.21 -28.07
CA ALA A 9 72.20 68.63 -26.87
C ALA A 9 71.44 68.97 -25.58
N ARG A 10 70.86 70.17 -25.48
CA ARG A 10 69.97 70.56 -24.35
C ARG A 10 68.62 69.86 -24.41
N SER A 11 68.07 69.64 -25.61
CA SER A 11 66.80 68.93 -25.83
C SER A 11 66.89 67.45 -25.45
N ALA A 12 67.95 66.75 -25.88
CA ALA A 12 68.21 65.37 -25.46
C ALA A 12 68.39 65.26 -23.93
N SER A 13 68.96 66.28 -23.29
CA SER A 13 69.16 66.32 -21.84
C SER A 13 67.83 66.39 -21.08
N ALA A 14 66.91 67.28 -21.42
CA ALA A 14 65.67 67.44 -20.65
C ALA A 14 64.79 66.17 -20.67
N VAL A 15 64.68 65.53 -21.84
CA VAL A 15 63.95 64.26 -22.01
C VAL A 15 64.59 63.14 -21.19
N GLN A 16 65.91 63.03 -21.19
CA GLN A 16 66.63 62.01 -20.41
C GLN A 16 66.41 62.13 -18.91
N HIS A 17 66.24 63.35 -18.38
CA HIS A 17 65.97 63.54 -16.95
C HIS A 17 64.51 63.26 -16.56
N CYS A 18 63.59 63.27 -17.55
CA CYS A 18 62.17 62.97 -17.32
C CYS A 18 61.82 61.49 -17.54
N LEU A 19 62.83 60.63 -17.63
CA LEU A 19 62.70 59.19 -17.81
C LEU A 19 63.65 58.46 -16.87
N SER A 20 63.21 57.32 -16.36
CA SER A 20 64.03 56.44 -15.53
C SER A 20 63.59 54.99 -15.71
N PRO A 21 64.31 54.01 -15.14
CA PRO A 21 63.83 52.63 -15.10
C PRO A 21 62.41 52.49 -14.53
N ALA A 22 61.99 53.39 -13.61
CA ALA A 22 60.64 53.38 -13.05
C ALA A 22 59.56 53.67 -14.11
N SER A 23 59.86 54.50 -15.13
CA SER A 23 58.95 54.77 -16.25
C SER A 23 58.57 53.52 -17.04
N PHE A 24 59.34 52.43 -16.95
CA PHE A 24 59.11 51.20 -17.72
C PHE A 24 58.46 50.08 -16.90
N TRP A 25 58.12 50.34 -15.63
CA TRP A 25 57.42 49.36 -14.81
C TRP A 25 56.02 49.09 -15.35
N GLN A 26 55.52 47.89 -15.08
CA GLN A 26 54.14 47.51 -15.35
C GLN A 26 53.33 47.55 -14.06
N PRO A 27 52.07 48.02 -14.10
CA PRO A 27 51.15 47.90 -12.97
C PRO A 27 50.96 46.44 -12.56
N ASP A 28 51.06 46.16 -11.25
CA ASP A 28 50.84 44.82 -10.70
C ASP A 28 49.34 44.49 -10.57
N ASP A 29 48.53 45.53 -10.35
CA ASP A 29 47.09 45.43 -10.18
C ASP A 29 46.39 46.06 -11.39
N ILE A 30 45.87 45.20 -12.26
CA ILE A 30 45.16 45.59 -13.47
C ILE A 30 43.66 45.58 -13.16
N VAL A 31 43.13 46.76 -12.83
CA VAL A 31 41.69 46.99 -12.60
C VAL A 31 41.13 47.97 -13.65
N PRO A 32 39.81 47.95 -13.94
CA PRO A 32 39.21 48.87 -14.89
C PRO A 32 39.38 50.34 -14.48
N SER A 33 39.88 51.17 -15.40
CA SER A 33 40.18 52.58 -15.15
C SER A 33 40.31 53.35 -16.48
N ALA A 34 40.14 54.67 -16.44
CA ALA A 34 40.53 55.57 -17.53
C ALA A 34 42.02 55.94 -17.48
N TRP A 35 42.70 55.58 -16.40
CA TRP A 35 44.03 56.10 -16.03
C TRP A 35 45.20 55.17 -16.44
N HIS A 36 44.93 54.07 -17.17
CA HIS A 36 45.96 53.09 -17.55
C HIS A 36 47.18 53.71 -18.23
N GLN A 37 46.96 54.70 -19.10
CA GLN A 37 48.02 55.31 -19.88
C GLN A 37 48.98 56.17 -19.03
N HIS A 38 48.56 56.60 -17.85
CA HIS A 38 49.35 57.49 -16.98
C HIS A 38 50.20 56.74 -15.95
N ALA A 39 50.03 55.43 -15.79
CA ALA A 39 50.79 54.65 -14.80
C ALA A 39 52.33 54.76 -14.93
N PRO A 40 52.93 54.72 -16.14
CA PRO A 40 54.35 55.00 -16.33
C PRO A 40 54.80 56.34 -15.74
N PHE A 41 53.98 57.39 -15.91
CA PHE A 41 54.27 58.72 -15.37
C PHE A 41 54.13 58.75 -13.85
N ALA A 42 53.14 58.05 -13.29
CA ALA A 42 52.98 57.89 -11.84
C ALA A 42 54.24 57.30 -11.18
N PHE A 43 54.81 56.27 -11.80
CA PHE A 43 56.02 55.61 -11.29
C PHE A 43 57.22 56.55 -11.29
N TRP A 44 57.47 57.24 -12.40
CA TRP A 44 58.56 58.22 -12.50
C TRP A 44 58.34 59.41 -11.56
N LEU A 45 57.12 59.95 -11.50
CA LEU A 45 56.81 61.10 -10.65
C LEU A 45 57.06 60.77 -9.17
N THR A 46 56.69 59.57 -8.73
CA THR A 46 56.97 59.10 -7.36
C THR A 46 58.47 59.06 -7.07
N GLU A 47 59.28 58.59 -8.03
CA GLU A 47 60.73 58.56 -7.91
C GLU A 47 61.34 59.96 -7.89
N ALA A 48 60.89 60.85 -8.78
CA ALA A 48 61.41 62.19 -8.94
C ALA A 48 61.03 63.12 -7.78
N LEU A 49 59.80 62.99 -7.28
CA LEU A 49 59.27 63.82 -6.20
C LEU A 49 59.64 63.27 -4.82
N ARG A 50 59.62 61.95 -4.62
CA ARG A 50 59.70 61.30 -3.28
C ARG A 50 58.80 62.02 -2.27
N PRO A 51 57.47 62.01 -2.45
CA PRO A 51 56.56 62.74 -1.58
C PRO A 51 56.59 62.16 -0.16
N GLY A 52 56.55 63.00 0.87
CA GLY A 52 56.35 62.55 2.24
C GLY A 52 54.92 62.06 2.46
N ILE A 53 53.94 62.80 1.91
CA ILE A 53 52.52 62.44 1.90
C ILE A 53 51.98 62.55 0.48
N PHE A 54 51.35 61.46 0.02
CA PHE A 54 50.55 61.39 -1.20
C PHE A 54 49.08 61.21 -0.85
N VAL A 55 48.21 62.04 -1.44
CA VAL A 55 46.76 61.94 -1.32
C VAL A 55 46.11 61.87 -2.70
N GLU A 56 45.18 60.95 -2.88
CA GLU A 56 44.29 60.86 -4.03
C GLU A 56 42.84 61.13 -3.61
N LEU A 57 42.15 62.01 -4.33
CA LEU A 57 40.75 62.33 -4.16
C LEU A 57 39.97 61.74 -5.34
N GLY A 58 39.10 60.78 -5.05
CA GLY A 58 38.43 59.99 -6.09
C GLY A 58 39.32 58.83 -6.53
N ALA A 59 39.14 57.68 -5.89
CA ALA A 59 39.97 56.50 -6.14
C ALA A 59 39.22 55.44 -6.95
N HIS A 60 37.89 55.35 -6.83
CA HIS A 60 37.08 54.37 -7.54
C HIS A 60 37.62 52.92 -7.38
N ASN A 61 37.96 52.23 -8.49
CA ASN A 61 38.58 50.89 -8.47
C ASN A 61 40.05 50.90 -7.99
N GLY A 62 40.67 52.07 -7.87
CA GLY A 62 41.97 52.31 -7.24
C GLY A 62 43.18 52.17 -8.16
N PHE A 63 43.02 52.11 -9.49
CA PHE A 63 44.15 51.86 -10.40
C PHE A 63 45.30 52.87 -10.23
N SER A 64 44.99 54.18 -10.29
CA SER A 64 45.94 55.27 -10.08
C SER A 64 46.61 55.20 -8.72
N TYR A 65 45.79 55.08 -7.66
CA TYR A 65 46.27 54.96 -6.29
C TYR A 65 47.23 53.78 -6.09
N LEU A 66 46.87 52.61 -6.61
CA LEU A 66 47.68 51.39 -6.50
C LEU A 66 48.98 51.53 -7.30
N ALA A 67 48.99 52.21 -8.46
CA ALA A 67 50.22 52.50 -9.19
C ALA A 67 51.19 53.38 -8.38
N PHE A 68 50.69 54.42 -7.70
CA PHE A 68 51.51 55.22 -6.79
C PHE A 68 52.01 54.39 -5.60
N CYS A 69 51.15 53.58 -4.97
CA CYS A 69 51.54 52.70 -3.86
C CYS A 69 52.61 51.68 -4.29
N GLN A 70 52.46 51.10 -5.48
CA GLN A 70 53.43 50.19 -6.07
C GLN A 70 54.79 50.88 -6.24
N ALA A 71 54.83 52.11 -6.76
CA ALA A 71 56.08 52.85 -6.87
C ALA A 71 56.70 53.13 -5.51
N VAL A 72 55.92 53.59 -4.53
CA VAL A 72 56.41 53.83 -3.16
C VAL A 72 57.07 52.57 -2.59
N GLN A 73 56.41 51.42 -2.71
CA GLN A 73 56.93 50.13 -2.23
C GLN A 73 58.22 49.72 -2.95
N ARG A 74 58.22 49.73 -4.29
CA ARG A 74 59.38 49.31 -5.10
C ARG A 74 60.60 50.23 -4.92
N LEU A 75 60.35 51.51 -4.70
CA LEU A 75 61.39 52.52 -4.49
C LEU A 75 61.90 52.55 -3.03
N GLY A 76 61.26 51.83 -2.11
CA GLY A 76 61.54 51.89 -0.67
C GLY A 76 61.35 53.30 -0.10
N ALA A 77 60.40 54.07 -0.63
CA ALA A 77 60.13 55.42 -0.16
C ALA A 77 59.39 55.40 1.19
N THR A 78 59.63 56.40 2.03
CA THR A 78 58.94 56.58 3.33
C THR A 78 57.61 57.33 3.19
N THR A 79 57.04 57.35 1.98
CA THR A 79 55.80 58.03 1.63
C THR A 79 54.62 57.40 2.37
N LYS A 80 53.76 58.24 2.95
CA LYS A 80 52.44 57.83 3.43
C LYS A 80 51.40 58.11 2.36
N CYS A 81 50.58 57.11 2.02
CA CYS A 81 49.60 57.21 0.95
C CYS A 81 48.17 57.19 1.49
N TYR A 82 47.30 58.02 0.94
CA TYR A 82 45.90 58.11 1.35
C TYR A 82 44.98 58.23 0.13
N ALA A 83 44.01 57.33 0.01
CA ALA A 83 42.92 57.46 -0.97
C ALA A 83 41.68 57.90 -0.22
N VAL A 84 41.07 59.02 -0.65
CA VAL A 84 39.84 59.54 -0.08
C VAL A 84 38.74 59.38 -1.12
N ASP A 85 37.68 58.66 -0.77
CA ASP A 85 36.50 58.48 -1.60
C ASP A 85 35.32 58.08 -0.72
N THR A 86 34.10 58.31 -1.21
CA THR A 86 32.89 57.78 -0.58
C THR A 86 32.64 56.32 -0.96
N TRP A 87 33.16 55.89 -2.12
CA TRP A 87 32.84 54.65 -2.84
C TRP A 87 31.34 54.43 -3.04
N ARG A 88 30.60 55.52 -3.28
CA ARG A 88 29.17 55.47 -3.65
C ARG A 88 28.93 55.78 -5.12
N GLY A 89 29.95 56.28 -5.83
CA GLY A 89 29.84 56.75 -7.20
C GLY A 89 29.14 58.12 -7.32
N ASP A 90 29.09 58.62 -8.56
CA ASP A 90 28.45 59.89 -8.90
C ASP A 90 27.91 59.89 -10.35
N GLU A 91 27.42 61.03 -10.84
CA GLU A 91 26.82 61.15 -12.17
C GLU A 91 27.81 60.96 -13.34
N HIS A 92 29.11 61.15 -13.13
CA HIS A 92 30.12 61.00 -14.17
C HIS A 92 30.76 59.61 -14.14
N ALA A 93 31.09 59.10 -12.94
CA ALA A 93 31.66 57.77 -12.71
C ALA A 93 30.61 56.64 -12.74
N GLY A 94 29.33 56.98 -12.58
CA GLY A 94 28.24 56.04 -12.34
C GLY A 94 28.14 55.63 -10.87
N PHE A 95 26.94 55.25 -10.43
CA PHE A 95 26.73 54.68 -9.10
C PHE A 95 27.07 53.19 -9.11
N TYR A 96 27.80 52.74 -8.09
CA TYR A 96 28.24 51.36 -7.92
C TYR A 96 28.08 50.92 -6.47
N GLY A 97 28.08 49.60 -6.23
CA GLY A 97 27.88 49.03 -4.91
C GLY A 97 29.17 48.86 -4.12
N GLU A 98 29.03 48.28 -2.92
CA GLU A 98 30.12 48.03 -1.97
C GLU A 98 31.21 47.11 -2.55
N GLU A 99 30.91 46.34 -3.60
CA GLU A 99 31.86 45.46 -4.27
C GLU A 99 33.10 46.17 -4.81
N VAL A 100 32.99 47.45 -5.20
CA VAL A 100 34.12 48.25 -5.68
C VAL A 100 35.11 48.49 -4.54
N PHE A 101 34.62 49.01 -3.40
CA PHE A 101 35.44 49.21 -2.22
C PHE A 101 36.02 47.89 -1.71
N ALA A 102 35.20 46.83 -1.60
CA ALA A 102 35.62 45.55 -1.07
C ALA A 102 36.79 44.93 -1.87
N LYS A 103 36.70 44.96 -3.21
CA LYS A 103 37.77 44.47 -4.10
C LYS A 103 39.04 45.30 -3.96
N LEU A 104 38.93 46.63 -3.98
CA LEU A 104 40.10 47.52 -3.80
C LEU A 104 40.75 47.29 -2.43
N ASN A 105 39.95 47.24 -1.37
CA ASN A 105 40.42 47.03 -0.01
C ASN A 105 41.15 45.69 0.13
N GLU A 106 40.66 44.62 -0.49
CA GLU A 106 41.34 43.33 -0.50
C GLU A 106 42.72 43.39 -1.19
N LEU A 107 42.81 44.02 -2.36
CA LEU A 107 44.06 44.20 -3.09
C LEU A 107 45.06 45.06 -2.28
N HIS A 108 44.55 46.15 -1.72
CA HIS A 108 45.31 47.12 -0.93
C HIS A 108 45.87 46.49 0.34
N GLU A 109 45.03 45.81 1.14
CA GLU A 109 45.43 45.24 2.43
C GLU A 109 46.52 44.18 2.28
N ARG A 110 46.50 43.43 1.17
CA ARG A 110 47.51 42.40 0.86
C ARG A 110 48.91 42.97 0.64
N ARG A 111 49.06 44.22 0.17
CA ARG A 111 50.36 44.75 -0.29
C ARG A 111 50.79 46.06 0.34
N TYR A 112 49.87 46.94 0.70
CA TYR A 112 50.17 48.35 0.94
C TYR A 112 49.75 48.86 2.34
N SER A 113 49.03 48.07 3.14
CA SER A 113 48.50 48.45 4.47
C SER A 113 49.55 48.96 5.48
N GLY A 114 50.83 48.66 5.27
CA GLY A 114 51.93 49.13 6.12
C GLY A 114 52.21 50.64 6.04
N PHE A 115 51.88 51.30 4.93
CA PHE A 115 52.14 52.74 4.72
C PHE A 115 50.98 53.49 4.05
N SER A 116 49.91 52.78 3.70
CA SER A 116 48.82 53.26 2.87
C SER A 116 47.47 53.06 3.55
N ARG A 117 46.50 53.96 3.34
CA ARG A 117 45.16 53.93 3.96
C ARG A 117 44.07 54.36 2.98
N LEU A 118 42.97 53.60 2.96
CA LEU A 118 41.72 53.97 2.30
C LEU A 118 40.81 54.70 3.31
N ILE A 119 40.39 55.93 3.00
CA ILE A 119 39.58 56.79 3.87
C ILE A 119 38.19 56.94 3.24
N ARG A 120 37.19 56.31 3.87
CA ARG A 120 35.79 56.37 3.43
C ARG A 120 35.12 57.65 3.92
N SER A 121 35.25 58.73 3.16
CA SER A 121 34.64 60.02 3.49
C SER A 121 34.46 60.88 2.24
N THR A 122 33.78 62.01 2.40
CA THR A 122 33.92 63.11 1.42
C THR A 122 35.33 63.72 1.49
N PHE A 123 35.70 64.47 0.46
CA PHE A 123 37.01 65.15 0.42
C PHE A 123 37.10 66.25 1.48
N ASP A 124 35.99 66.93 1.76
CA ASP A 124 35.90 67.98 2.79
C ASP A 124 36.09 67.42 4.20
N GLU A 125 35.43 66.31 4.53
CA GLU A 125 35.57 65.66 5.84
C GLU A 125 37.01 65.20 6.08
N ALA A 126 37.71 64.78 5.02
CA ALA A 126 39.08 64.30 5.11
C ALA A 126 40.09 65.42 5.45
N LEU A 127 39.77 66.70 5.19
CA LEU A 127 40.69 67.82 5.45
C LEU A 127 41.18 67.87 6.89
N ALA A 128 40.35 67.46 7.86
CA ALA A 128 40.70 67.44 9.28
C ALA A 128 41.78 66.40 9.63
N HIS A 129 42.04 65.41 8.75
CA HIS A 129 43.06 64.39 8.95
C HIS A 129 44.46 64.83 8.50
N PHE A 130 44.57 65.94 7.77
CA PHE A 130 45.83 66.41 7.20
C PHE A 130 46.26 67.75 7.80
N GLY A 131 47.53 67.84 8.18
CA GLY A 131 48.14 69.08 8.63
C GLY A 131 48.36 70.05 7.47
N ASP A 132 48.33 71.34 7.77
CA ASP A 132 48.64 72.38 6.79
C ASP A 132 50.09 72.26 6.32
N GLY A 133 50.33 72.44 5.03
CA GLY A 133 51.68 72.36 4.46
C GLY A 133 52.33 70.97 4.45
N THR A 134 51.56 69.88 4.57
CA THR A 134 52.13 68.52 4.72
C THR A 134 51.99 67.62 3.49
N VAL A 135 51.07 67.92 2.57
CA VAL A 135 50.80 67.11 1.38
C VAL A 135 51.76 67.51 0.25
N ASP A 136 52.60 66.58 -0.17
CA ASP A 136 53.61 66.81 -1.23
C ASP A 136 53.09 66.44 -2.62
N LEU A 137 52.18 65.48 -2.70
CA LEU A 137 51.53 65.08 -3.94
C LEU A 137 50.03 64.95 -3.70
N LEU A 138 49.25 65.70 -4.47
CA LEU A 138 47.80 65.59 -4.48
C LEU A 138 47.34 65.18 -5.88
N HIS A 139 46.52 64.15 -5.98
CA HIS A 139 45.84 63.78 -7.22
C HIS A 139 44.34 64.02 -7.05
N ILE A 140 43.76 64.84 -7.94
CA ILE A 140 42.34 65.17 -7.96
C ILE A 140 41.71 64.48 -9.18
N ASP A 141 40.88 63.49 -8.91
CA ASP A 141 40.14 62.68 -9.89
C ASP A 141 38.72 62.38 -9.36
N GLY A 142 38.10 63.40 -8.77
CA GLY A 142 36.75 63.35 -8.19
C GLY A 142 35.66 63.73 -9.19
N ARG A 143 34.68 64.54 -8.75
CA ARG A 143 33.63 65.01 -9.65
C ARG A 143 34.17 66.01 -10.66
N HIS A 144 33.72 65.89 -11.91
CA HIS A 144 34.37 66.58 -13.02
C HIS A 144 33.69 67.87 -13.47
N ARG A 145 32.77 68.46 -12.69
CA ARG A 145 32.27 69.82 -12.97
C ARG A 145 33.34 70.85 -12.62
N TYR A 146 33.21 72.05 -13.19
CA TYR A 146 34.16 73.12 -12.93
C TYR A 146 34.15 73.52 -11.45
N GLU A 147 32.96 73.66 -10.88
CA GLU A 147 32.75 74.09 -9.50
C GLU A 147 33.27 73.04 -8.51
N ASP A 148 33.07 71.75 -8.80
CA ASP A 148 33.54 70.65 -7.96
C ASP A 148 35.09 70.63 -7.91
N VAL A 149 35.76 70.59 -9.06
CA VAL A 149 37.23 70.52 -9.10
C VAL A 149 37.90 71.80 -8.56
N ALA A 150 37.28 72.96 -8.78
CA ALA A 150 37.77 74.23 -8.23
C ALA A 150 37.67 74.23 -6.70
N HIS A 151 36.53 73.80 -6.15
CA HIS A 151 36.33 73.66 -4.71
C HIS A 151 37.33 72.68 -4.09
N ASP A 152 37.54 71.52 -4.71
CA ASP A 152 38.49 70.51 -4.24
C ASP A 152 39.92 71.07 -4.20
N PHE A 153 40.35 71.73 -5.29
CA PHE A 153 41.67 72.34 -5.34
C PHE A 153 41.86 73.44 -4.29
N GLU A 154 40.88 74.34 -4.15
CA GLU A 154 40.95 75.48 -3.23
C GLU A 154 40.90 75.04 -1.75
N SER A 155 40.05 74.06 -1.43
CA SER A 155 39.91 73.54 -0.07
C SER A 155 41.14 72.76 0.39
N TRP A 156 41.83 72.08 -0.54
CA TRP A 156 43.08 71.37 -0.27
C TRP A 156 44.33 72.23 -0.34
N LEU A 157 44.26 73.42 -0.93
CA LEU A 157 45.39 74.33 -1.09
C LEU A 157 46.17 74.61 0.22
N PRO A 158 45.53 74.83 1.39
CA PRO A 158 46.26 75.01 2.66
C PRO A 158 47.02 73.77 3.13
N LYS A 159 46.63 72.57 2.68
CA LYS A 159 47.26 71.29 3.05
C LYS A 159 48.54 71.03 2.24
N LEU A 160 48.70 71.71 1.11
CA LEU A 160 49.83 71.53 0.20
C LEU A 160 51.11 72.12 0.75
N SER A 161 52.20 71.35 0.69
CA SER A 161 53.53 71.78 1.13
C SER A 161 54.19 72.76 0.16
N ASP A 162 55.31 73.35 0.60
CA ASP A 162 56.12 74.23 -0.25
C ASP A 162 56.74 73.51 -1.47
N ARG A 163 56.69 72.18 -1.55
CA ARG A 163 57.17 71.39 -2.69
C ARG A 163 56.06 70.69 -3.47
N ALA A 164 54.80 71.03 -3.17
CA ALA A 164 53.65 70.30 -3.64
C ALA A 164 53.50 70.31 -5.18
N VAL A 165 53.17 69.14 -5.70
CA VAL A 165 52.68 68.94 -7.07
C VAL A 165 51.23 68.48 -7.00
N VAL A 166 50.37 69.05 -7.84
CA VAL A 166 48.98 68.64 -7.97
C VAL A 166 48.75 68.05 -9.35
N LEU A 167 48.07 66.91 -9.39
CA LEU A 167 47.62 66.25 -10.60
C LEU A 167 46.12 66.45 -10.76
N LEU A 168 45.69 66.80 -11.97
CA LEU A 168 44.28 66.87 -12.35
C LEU A 168 44.05 65.94 -13.53
N HIS A 169 43.14 64.98 -13.38
CA HIS A 169 42.75 64.11 -14.48
C HIS A 169 41.65 64.77 -15.34
N ASP A 170 41.37 64.20 -16.52
CA ASP A 170 40.32 64.65 -17.45
C ASP A 170 40.45 66.08 -17.99
N VAL A 171 41.66 66.66 -17.99
CA VAL A 171 41.89 68.03 -18.51
C VAL A 171 41.64 68.15 -20.03
N ASN A 172 41.53 67.03 -20.75
CA ASN A 172 41.23 66.99 -22.18
C ASN A 172 39.78 66.58 -22.52
N VAL A 173 38.92 66.33 -21.52
CA VAL A 173 37.50 66.00 -21.75
C VAL A 173 36.68 67.28 -21.92
N ARG A 174 35.75 67.30 -22.87
CA ARG A 174 34.89 68.48 -23.22
C ARG A 174 33.40 68.17 -23.25
N GLU A 175 33.01 66.91 -23.12
CA GLU A 175 31.64 66.43 -23.24
C GLU A 175 30.98 66.18 -21.88
N ARG A 176 29.70 65.78 -21.87
CA ARG A 176 28.96 65.33 -20.67
C ARG A 176 28.97 66.29 -19.47
N GLY A 177 29.18 67.59 -19.71
CA GLY A 177 29.22 68.60 -18.64
C GLY A 177 30.56 68.72 -17.91
N PHE A 178 31.61 68.04 -18.38
CA PHE A 178 32.96 68.15 -17.81
C PHE A 178 33.46 69.59 -17.87
N GLY A 179 33.91 70.09 -16.71
CA GLY A 179 34.43 71.43 -16.51
C GLY A 179 35.91 71.48 -16.13
N VAL A 180 36.57 70.34 -15.93
CA VAL A 180 37.98 70.29 -15.48
C VAL A 180 38.91 71.05 -16.41
N TRP A 181 38.69 70.96 -17.72
CA TRP A 181 39.48 71.70 -18.71
C TRP A 181 39.40 73.22 -18.62
N ARG A 182 38.27 73.77 -18.13
CA ARG A 182 38.12 75.22 -17.91
C ARG A 182 38.95 75.63 -16.70
N PHE A 183 38.87 74.85 -15.63
CA PHE A 183 39.67 75.09 -14.43
C PHE A 183 41.17 74.89 -14.71
N TRP A 184 41.52 73.94 -15.57
CA TRP A 184 42.88 73.76 -16.06
C TRP A 184 43.44 75.03 -16.73
N ALA A 185 42.64 75.71 -17.56
CA ALA A 185 43.04 76.98 -18.18
C ALA A 185 43.32 78.08 -17.12
N ASP A 186 42.52 78.13 -16.06
CA ASP A 186 42.74 79.05 -14.93
C ASP A 186 44.04 78.73 -14.19
N LEU A 187 44.35 77.44 -14.00
CA LEU A 187 45.60 76.99 -13.39
C LEU A 187 46.82 77.30 -14.25
N GLN A 188 46.73 77.12 -15.57
CA GLN A 188 47.81 77.47 -16.51
C GLN A 188 48.13 78.97 -16.51
N ALA A 189 47.15 79.83 -16.20
CA ALA A 189 47.38 81.27 -16.07
C ALA A 189 48.09 81.66 -14.76
N ARG A 190 48.02 80.81 -13.73
CA ARG A 190 48.50 81.10 -12.36
C ARG A 190 49.77 80.35 -11.96
N TYR A 191 49.94 79.14 -12.47
CA TYR A 191 50.97 78.20 -12.05
C TYR A 191 51.82 77.71 -13.21
N ARG A 192 52.92 77.06 -12.87
CA ARG A 192 53.74 76.35 -13.84
C ARG A 192 53.14 74.98 -14.09
N CYS A 193 52.79 74.72 -15.33
CA CYS A 193 52.06 73.52 -15.71
C CYS A 193 52.80 72.66 -16.76
N PHE A 194 52.51 71.37 -16.73
CA PHE A 194 52.80 70.40 -17.78
C PHE A 194 51.52 69.63 -18.10
N GLU A 195 51.32 69.26 -19.35
CA GLU A 195 50.08 68.62 -19.83
C GLU A 195 50.39 67.37 -20.64
N PHE A 196 49.68 66.29 -20.32
CA PHE A 196 49.50 65.15 -21.20
C PHE A 196 48.12 65.24 -21.83
N ALA A 197 48.03 65.16 -23.16
CA ALA A 197 46.74 65.21 -23.86
C ALA A 197 46.09 63.82 -24.08
N HIS A 198 46.86 62.74 -23.92
CA HIS A 198 46.40 61.36 -24.07
C HIS A 198 45.69 60.85 -22.81
N GLY A 199 45.01 59.70 -22.90
CA GLY A 199 44.31 59.09 -21.76
C GLY A 199 43.37 60.07 -21.05
N TYR A 200 42.47 60.73 -21.79
CA TYR A 200 41.54 61.77 -21.30
C TYR A 200 42.18 63.07 -20.76
N GLY A 201 43.51 63.09 -20.68
CA GLY A 201 44.33 64.22 -20.30
C GLY A 201 44.76 64.17 -18.85
N LEU A 202 46.01 64.55 -18.58
CA LEU A 202 46.53 64.72 -17.22
C LEU A 202 47.28 66.04 -17.12
N GLY A 203 46.79 66.91 -16.25
CA GLY A 203 47.42 68.17 -15.88
C GLY A 203 48.35 67.97 -14.69
N VAL A 204 49.57 68.52 -14.77
CA VAL A 204 50.57 68.50 -13.70
C VAL A 204 50.88 69.95 -13.32
N VAL A 205 50.61 70.32 -12.07
CA VAL A 205 50.74 71.69 -11.56
C VAL A 205 51.81 71.76 -10.50
N GLN A 206 52.77 72.64 -10.68
CA GLN A 206 53.69 73.03 -9.61
C GLN A 206 53.03 74.11 -8.75
N VAL A 207 52.43 73.71 -7.62
CA VAL A 207 51.82 74.64 -6.65
C VAL A 207 52.84 75.11 -5.61
N GLY A 208 53.67 74.19 -5.13
CA GLY A 208 54.75 74.50 -4.20
C GLY A 208 55.74 75.50 -4.77
N ARG A 209 56.27 76.38 -3.92
CA ARG A 209 57.28 77.39 -4.27
C ARG A 209 58.63 76.77 -4.60
N LEU A 210 58.91 75.57 -4.09
CA LEU A 210 60.18 74.85 -4.22
C LEU A 210 60.04 73.68 -5.19
N VAL A 211 60.62 73.81 -6.38
CA VAL A 211 60.69 72.71 -7.36
C VAL A 211 61.76 71.72 -6.94
N ALA A 212 61.36 70.47 -6.68
CA ALA A 212 62.30 69.36 -6.50
C ALA A 212 63.25 69.29 -7.72
N ALA A 213 64.56 69.20 -7.48
CA ALA A 213 65.55 69.26 -8.56
C ALA A 213 65.28 68.28 -9.73
N PRO A 214 64.84 67.02 -9.49
CA PRO A 214 64.50 66.09 -10.57
C PRO A 214 63.30 66.51 -11.43
N LEU A 215 62.40 67.36 -10.91
CA LEU A 215 61.20 67.82 -11.63
C LEU A 215 61.43 69.11 -12.43
N ARG A 216 62.54 69.82 -12.19
CA ARG A 216 62.85 71.05 -12.94
C ARG A 216 62.82 70.83 -14.46
N PRO A 217 63.43 69.77 -15.02
CA PRO A 217 63.37 69.51 -16.45
C PRO A 217 61.94 69.40 -16.98
N LEU A 218 60.98 68.87 -16.23
CA LEU A 218 59.58 68.75 -16.67
C LEU A 218 58.95 70.15 -16.88
N PHE A 219 59.11 71.05 -15.90
CA PHE A 219 58.46 72.36 -15.92
C PHE A 219 59.25 73.43 -16.70
N ASP A 220 60.58 73.37 -16.68
CA ASP A 220 61.50 74.32 -17.34
C ASP A 220 61.76 73.99 -18.82
N SER A 221 61.30 72.82 -19.28
CA SER A 221 61.47 72.36 -20.67
C SER A 221 60.90 73.32 -21.71
N THR A 222 61.55 73.36 -22.87
CA THR A 222 61.03 74.06 -24.04
C THR A 222 59.78 73.37 -24.58
N ALA A 223 58.96 74.07 -25.38
CA ALA A 223 57.75 73.46 -25.95
C ALA A 223 58.04 72.17 -26.76
N PRO A 224 59.08 72.09 -27.62
CA PRO A 224 59.46 70.83 -28.27
C PRO A 224 59.81 69.69 -27.29
N ASP A 225 60.52 70.00 -26.20
CA ASP A 225 60.89 69.00 -25.19
C ASP A 225 59.67 68.51 -24.42
N LYS A 226 58.75 69.41 -24.08
CA LYS A 226 57.48 69.04 -23.43
C LYS A 226 56.66 68.09 -24.32
N VAL A 227 56.58 68.38 -25.62
CA VAL A 227 55.92 67.49 -26.60
C VAL A 227 56.61 66.14 -26.65
N ALA A 228 57.94 66.09 -26.70
CA ALA A 228 58.70 64.84 -26.71
C ALA A 228 58.46 64.00 -25.44
N ILE A 229 58.52 64.61 -24.26
CA ILE A 229 58.22 63.95 -22.98
C ILE A 229 56.79 63.39 -23.00
N ALA A 230 55.81 64.20 -23.39
CA ALA A 230 54.41 63.80 -23.45
C ALA A 230 54.18 62.63 -24.42
N GLN A 231 54.85 62.63 -25.57
CA GLN A 231 54.78 61.54 -26.56
C GLN A 231 55.39 60.24 -26.04
N ILE A 232 56.52 60.30 -25.33
CA ILE A 232 57.15 59.10 -24.77
C ILE A 232 56.23 58.46 -23.73
N TYR A 233 55.68 59.24 -22.80
CA TYR A 233 54.73 58.72 -21.83
C TYR A 233 53.43 58.22 -22.48
N ALA A 234 52.95 58.85 -23.55
CA ALA A 234 51.83 58.32 -24.32
C ALA A 234 52.12 56.92 -24.89
N GLN A 235 53.32 56.71 -25.44
CA GLN A 235 53.73 55.40 -25.98
C GLN A 235 53.89 54.35 -24.87
N LEU A 236 54.49 54.71 -23.74
CA LEU A 236 54.58 53.81 -22.58
C LEU A 236 53.20 53.49 -22.01
N GLY A 237 52.28 54.46 -22.02
CA GLY A 237 50.90 54.29 -21.60
C GLY A 237 50.14 53.27 -22.45
N LEU A 238 50.36 53.25 -23.77
CA LEU A 238 49.76 52.25 -24.66
C LEU A 238 50.15 50.82 -24.26
N LEU A 239 51.37 50.59 -23.75
CA LEU A 239 51.78 49.28 -23.26
C LEU A 239 51.01 48.86 -22.01
N SER A 240 50.70 49.81 -21.12
CA SER A 240 49.88 49.56 -19.92
C SER A 240 48.43 49.22 -20.31
N THR A 241 47.87 49.94 -21.28
CA THR A 241 46.54 49.63 -21.84
C THR A 241 46.52 48.26 -22.53
N ALA A 242 47.50 47.95 -23.38
CA ALA A 242 47.57 46.65 -24.06
C ALA A 242 47.73 45.48 -23.07
N SER A 243 48.49 45.69 -21.99
CA SER A 243 48.62 44.69 -20.92
C SER A 243 47.30 44.45 -20.19
N HIS A 244 46.51 45.51 -19.98
CA HIS A 244 45.15 45.42 -19.41
C HIS A 244 44.20 44.66 -20.33
N GLU A 245 44.10 45.05 -21.60
CA GLU A 245 43.24 44.40 -22.59
C GLU A 245 43.58 42.92 -22.75
N LEU A 246 44.87 42.56 -22.74
CA LEU A 246 45.31 41.17 -22.79
C LEU A 246 44.90 40.37 -21.55
N ALA A 247 44.98 40.98 -20.36
CA ALA A 247 44.56 40.33 -19.11
C ALA A 247 43.04 40.11 -19.08
N GLU A 248 42.26 41.10 -19.52
CA GLU A 248 40.80 40.96 -19.65
C GLU A 248 40.42 39.89 -20.68
N ALA A 249 41.05 39.92 -21.87
CA ALA A 249 40.80 38.94 -22.92
C ALA A 249 41.10 37.50 -22.45
N ARG A 250 42.19 37.31 -21.70
CA ARG A 250 42.53 36.00 -21.09
C ARG A 250 41.50 35.55 -20.07
N THR A 251 40.99 36.45 -19.24
CA THR A 251 39.96 36.14 -18.25
C THR A 251 38.66 35.75 -18.92
N ALA A 252 38.21 36.54 -19.90
CA ALA A 252 37.02 36.26 -20.70
C ALA A 252 37.14 34.93 -21.47
N LEU A 253 38.33 34.60 -21.99
CA LEU A 253 38.58 33.33 -22.66
C LEU A 253 38.41 32.15 -21.69
N ARG A 254 39.00 32.22 -20.49
CA ARG A 254 38.85 31.16 -19.46
C ARG A 254 37.40 30.95 -19.04
N GLU A 255 36.64 32.04 -18.87
CA GLU A 255 35.22 31.93 -18.53
C GLU A 255 34.42 31.28 -19.66
N ARG A 256 34.73 31.61 -20.91
CA ARG A 256 34.10 30.97 -22.08
C ARG A 256 34.47 29.49 -22.18
N GLU A 257 35.74 29.13 -21.98
CA GLU A 257 36.20 27.74 -21.95
C GLU A 257 35.49 26.94 -20.86
N ALA A 258 35.35 27.51 -19.66
CA ALA A 258 34.60 26.87 -18.57
C ALA A 258 33.12 26.65 -18.92
N ARG A 259 32.47 27.63 -19.56
CA ARG A 259 31.08 27.48 -20.03
C ARG A 259 30.95 26.42 -21.13
N ILE A 260 31.89 26.38 -22.07
CA ILE A 260 31.92 25.35 -23.12
C ILE A 260 32.03 23.96 -22.48
N ALA A 261 32.93 23.77 -21.51
CA ALA A 261 33.10 22.50 -20.84
C ALA A 261 31.82 22.01 -20.11
N VAL A 262 31.06 22.94 -19.51
CA VAL A 262 29.75 22.63 -18.92
C VAL A 262 28.75 22.21 -19.99
N LEU A 263 28.63 22.98 -21.07
CA LEU A 263 27.71 22.67 -22.18
C LEU A 263 28.05 21.34 -22.87
N GLU A 264 29.34 21.02 -23.02
CA GLU A 264 29.79 19.75 -23.58
C GLU A 264 29.40 18.56 -22.70
N ARG A 265 29.53 18.72 -21.37
CA ARG A 265 29.11 17.71 -20.39
C ARG A 265 27.60 17.50 -20.41
N ASP A 266 26.83 18.59 -20.40
CA ASP A 266 25.37 18.52 -20.42
C ASP A 266 24.88 17.90 -21.74
N GLY A 267 25.45 18.33 -22.86
CA GLY A 267 25.14 17.75 -24.17
C GLY A 267 25.53 16.27 -24.28
N ALA A 268 26.58 15.81 -23.60
CA ALA A 268 26.90 14.38 -23.51
C ALA A 268 25.86 13.61 -22.69
N ALA A 269 25.43 14.17 -21.55
CA ALA A 269 24.41 13.56 -20.71
C ALA A 269 23.05 13.44 -21.42
N GLU A 270 22.67 14.46 -22.19
CA GLU A 270 21.47 14.45 -23.02
C GLU A 270 21.54 13.39 -24.13
N ARG A 271 22.69 13.25 -24.81
CA ARG A 271 22.90 12.19 -25.81
C ARG A 271 22.78 10.79 -25.20
N ASP A 272 23.34 10.57 -24.02
CA ASP A 272 23.21 9.30 -23.31
C ASP A 272 21.77 9.01 -22.87
N ALA A 273 21.05 10.03 -22.40
CA ALA A 273 19.64 9.91 -22.04
C ALA A 273 18.77 9.58 -23.27
N LEU A 274 19.04 10.24 -24.40
CA LEU A 274 18.37 9.98 -25.67
C LEU A 274 18.63 8.54 -26.13
N ALA A 275 19.88 8.08 -26.10
CA ALA A 275 20.22 6.70 -26.49
C ALA A 275 19.50 5.65 -25.62
N LYS A 276 19.38 5.90 -24.30
CA LYS A 276 18.60 5.05 -23.39
C LYS A 276 17.11 5.06 -23.70
N ALA A 277 16.54 6.25 -23.97
CA ALA A 277 15.14 6.39 -24.34
C ALA A 277 14.83 5.67 -25.66
N GLU A 278 15.70 5.77 -26.66
CA GLU A 278 15.60 5.07 -27.93
C GLU A 278 15.69 3.54 -27.76
N SER A 279 16.55 3.05 -26.87
CA SER A 279 16.59 1.63 -26.53
C SER A 279 15.30 1.17 -25.88
N TRP A 280 14.80 1.92 -24.90
CA TRP A 280 13.56 1.59 -24.20
C TRP A 280 12.34 1.60 -25.13
N ALA A 281 12.28 2.58 -26.06
CA ALA A 281 11.23 2.65 -27.07
C ALA A 281 11.24 1.41 -27.97
N ARG A 282 12.43 0.97 -28.43
CA ARG A 282 12.55 -0.27 -29.22
C ARG A 282 12.07 -1.51 -28.47
N ASP A 283 12.44 -1.65 -27.19
CA ASP A 283 11.99 -2.78 -26.37
C ASP A 283 10.46 -2.78 -26.16
N ARG A 284 9.86 -1.59 -26.00
CA ARG A 284 8.41 -1.42 -25.92
C ARG A 284 7.71 -1.77 -27.22
N GLU A 285 8.25 -1.35 -28.36
CA GLU A 285 7.70 -1.70 -29.67
C GLU A 285 7.68 -3.22 -29.87
N ALA A 286 8.79 -3.91 -29.56
CA ALA A 286 8.85 -5.38 -29.61
C ALA A 286 7.85 -6.06 -28.65
N THR A 287 7.66 -5.50 -27.45
CA THR A 287 6.65 -6.00 -26.50
C THR A 287 5.24 -5.84 -27.07
N ILE A 288 4.94 -4.69 -27.69
CA ILE A 288 3.64 -4.40 -28.30
C ILE A 288 3.38 -5.37 -29.45
N GLU A 289 4.36 -5.64 -30.31
CA GLU A 289 4.23 -6.63 -31.39
C GLU A 289 3.93 -8.03 -30.84
N PHE A 290 4.65 -8.45 -29.80
CA PHE A 290 4.41 -9.74 -29.15
C PHE A 290 2.98 -9.85 -28.60
N LEU A 291 2.53 -8.83 -27.86
CA LEU A 291 1.18 -8.80 -27.29
C LEU A 291 0.10 -8.75 -28.38
N ARG A 292 0.32 -8.02 -29.47
CA ARG A 292 -0.59 -8.03 -30.63
C ARG A 292 -0.74 -9.42 -31.23
N ALA A 293 0.36 -10.15 -31.39
CA ALA A 293 0.33 -11.52 -31.88
C ALA A 293 -0.42 -12.47 -30.93
N ASP A 294 -0.23 -12.30 -29.61
CA ASP A 294 -0.92 -13.12 -28.61
C ASP A 294 -2.43 -12.84 -28.54
N ILE A 295 -2.81 -11.56 -28.60
CA ILE A 295 -4.22 -11.16 -28.74
C ILE A 295 -4.84 -11.80 -29.98
N GLY A 296 -4.14 -11.79 -31.13
CA GLY A 296 -4.60 -12.46 -32.34
C GLY A 296 -4.88 -13.95 -32.13
N ARG A 297 -3.97 -14.69 -31.48
CA ARG A 297 -4.17 -16.11 -31.14
C ARG A 297 -5.36 -16.31 -30.20
N LEU A 298 -5.50 -15.48 -29.17
CA LEU A 298 -6.62 -15.58 -28.23
C LEU A 298 -7.97 -15.30 -28.92
N GLN A 299 -8.00 -14.38 -29.88
CA GLN A 299 -9.18 -14.11 -30.70
C GLN A 299 -9.56 -15.32 -31.56
N GLU A 300 -8.59 -16.02 -32.16
CA GLU A 300 -8.85 -17.27 -32.91
C GLU A 300 -9.41 -18.37 -32.00
N VAL A 301 -8.83 -18.57 -30.81
CA VAL A 301 -9.32 -19.56 -29.83
C VAL A 301 -10.73 -19.20 -29.37
N ALA A 302 -11.01 -17.93 -29.08
CA ALA A 302 -12.33 -17.47 -28.68
C ALA A 302 -13.37 -17.72 -29.80
N ALA A 303 -13.03 -17.41 -31.05
CA ALA A 303 -13.90 -17.68 -32.20
C ALA A 303 -14.21 -19.18 -32.36
N ALA A 304 -13.19 -20.03 -32.21
CA ALA A 304 -13.37 -21.49 -32.25
C ALA A 304 -14.23 -22.01 -31.09
N ALA A 305 -14.08 -21.44 -29.89
CA ALA A 305 -14.90 -21.80 -28.73
C ALA A 305 -16.37 -21.42 -28.95
N SER A 306 -16.66 -20.22 -29.46
CA SER A 306 -18.03 -19.79 -29.77
C SER A 306 -18.69 -20.70 -30.81
N LEU A 307 -17.99 -21.09 -31.88
CA LEU A 307 -18.52 -22.06 -32.85
C LEU A 307 -18.86 -23.41 -32.21
N ARG A 308 -18.03 -23.87 -31.28
CA ARG A 308 -18.23 -25.14 -30.57
C ARG A 308 -19.40 -25.07 -29.59
N GLU A 309 -19.60 -23.92 -28.96
CA GLU A 309 -20.76 -23.64 -28.11
C GLU A 309 -22.05 -23.65 -28.93
N GLU A 310 -22.07 -23.02 -30.10
CA GLU A 310 -23.22 -23.09 -31.03
C GLU A 310 -23.52 -24.53 -31.48
N GLU A 311 -22.49 -25.33 -31.76
CA GLU A 311 -22.67 -26.74 -32.13
C GLU A 311 -23.22 -27.57 -30.97
N LEU A 312 -22.69 -27.39 -29.76
CA LEU A 312 -23.22 -28.04 -28.55
C LEU A 312 -24.67 -27.64 -28.27
N GLN A 313 -25.01 -26.37 -28.46
CA GLN A 313 -26.39 -25.87 -28.34
C GLN A 313 -27.30 -26.61 -29.33
N ARG A 314 -26.89 -26.69 -30.61
CA ARG A 314 -27.65 -27.38 -31.66
C ARG A 314 -27.83 -28.86 -31.38
N ILE A 315 -26.77 -29.54 -30.91
CA ILE A 315 -26.84 -30.94 -30.50
C ILE A 315 -27.79 -31.10 -29.30
N GLY A 316 -27.72 -30.21 -28.32
CA GLY A 316 -28.63 -30.17 -27.18
C GLY A 316 -30.09 -30.06 -27.59
N ASP A 317 -30.40 -29.14 -28.52
CA ASP A 317 -31.75 -28.95 -29.07
C ASP A 317 -32.25 -30.20 -29.82
N GLN A 318 -31.37 -30.85 -30.61
CA GLN A 318 -31.69 -32.11 -31.29
C GLN A 318 -32.02 -33.24 -30.30
N PHE A 319 -31.22 -33.40 -29.25
CA PHE A 319 -31.47 -34.39 -28.20
C PHE A 319 -32.77 -34.10 -27.44
N ALA A 320 -33.08 -32.83 -27.17
CA ALA A 320 -34.34 -32.44 -26.56
C ALA A 320 -35.54 -32.81 -27.45
N GLY A 321 -35.44 -32.55 -28.76
CA GLY A 321 -36.45 -32.94 -29.76
C GLY A 321 -36.67 -34.45 -29.81
N LEU A 322 -35.59 -35.24 -29.97
CA LEU A 322 -35.66 -36.70 -29.98
C LEU A 322 -36.22 -37.27 -28.67
N ARG A 323 -35.85 -36.68 -27.52
CA ARG A 323 -36.40 -37.07 -26.23
C ARG A 323 -37.91 -36.82 -26.15
N GLU A 324 -38.40 -35.67 -26.63
CA GLU A 324 -39.83 -35.38 -26.63
C GLU A 324 -40.59 -36.32 -27.58
N GLU A 325 -40.03 -36.61 -28.77
CA GLU A 325 -40.60 -37.60 -29.70
C GLU A 325 -40.71 -38.99 -29.07
N GLU A 326 -39.65 -39.46 -28.40
CA GLU A 326 -39.66 -40.78 -27.75
C GLU A 326 -40.61 -40.81 -26.54
N LEU A 327 -40.64 -39.75 -25.74
CA LEU A 327 -41.62 -39.60 -24.65
C LEU A 327 -43.05 -39.62 -25.19
N GLN A 328 -43.31 -38.94 -26.31
CA GLN A 328 -44.62 -38.95 -26.93
C GLN A 328 -44.99 -40.34 -27.47
N ARG A 329 -44.03 -41.06 -28.05
CA ARG A 329 -44.22 -42.44 -28.51
C ARG A 329 -44.56 -43.36 -27.33
N ILE A 330 -43.83 -43.26 -26.22
CA ILE A 330 -44.11 -44.02 -24.99
C ILE A 330 -45.49 -43.66 -24.43
N ARG A 331 -45.86 -42.37 -24.38
CA ARG A 331 -47.20 -41.93 -23.96
C ARG A 331 -48.30 -42.56 -24.82
N ASN A 332 -48.12 -42.56 -26.15
CA ASN A 332 -49.09 -43.14 -27.09
C ASN A 332 -49.20 -44.67 -26.90
N GLN A 333 -48.07 -45.37 -26.71
CA GLN A 333 -48.08 -46.81 -26.40
C GLN A 333 -48.79 -47.11 -25.08
N LEU A 334 -48.54 -46.30 -24.05
CA LEU A 334 -49.20 -46.44 -22.75
C LEU A 334 -50.71 -46.25 -22.88
N ALA A 335 -51.16 -45.24 -23.63
CA ALA A 335 -52.57 -45.00 -23.89
C ALA A 335 -53.24 -46.19 -24.62
N GLY A 336 -52.57 -46.73 -25.65
CA GLY A 336 -53.06 -47.91 -26.37
C GLY A 336 -53.15 -49.16 -25.48
N LEU A 337 -52.18 -49.36 -24.58
CA LEU A 337 -52.21 -50.45 -23.60
C LEU A 337 -53.33 -50.27 -22.57
N GLN A 338 -53.56 -49.04 -22.10
CA GLN A 338 -54.68 -48.73 -21.20
C GLN A 338 -56.02 -49.04 -21.84
N GLU A 339 -56.20 -48.67 -23.12
CA GLU A 339 -57.41 -48.95 -23.87
C GLU A 339 -57.63 -50.47 -24.04
N ALA A 340 -56.57 -51.23 -24.35
CA ALA A 340 -56.63 -52.69 -24.41
C ALA A 340 -57.00 -53.33 -23.06
N VAL A 341 -56.44 -52.84 -21.95
CA VAL A 341 -56.81 -53.31 -20.59
C VAL A 341 -58.29 -53.06 -20.32
N THR A 342 -58.79 -51.86 -20.60
CA THR A 342 -60.22 -51.55 -20.41
C THR A 342 -61.14 -52.41 -21.28
N GLN A 343 -60.69 -52.79 -22.48
CA GLN A 343 -61.44 -53.69 -23.34
C GLN A 343 -61.48 -55.12 -22.76
N PHE A 344 -60.35 -55.64 -22.28
CA PHE A 344 -60.30 -56.96 -21.66
C PHE A 344 -61.14 -57.03 -20.37
N GLU A 345 -61.19 -55.95 -19.59
CA GLU A 345 -62.07 -55.86 -18.42
C GLU A 345 -63.55 -55.97 -18.80
N ARG A 346 -63.98 -55.28 -19.87
CA ARG A 346 -65.36 -55.39 -20.38
C ARG A 346 -65.69 -56.81 -20.87
N GLU A 347 -64.79 -57.44 -21.61
CA GLU A 347 -64.99 -58.82 -22.09
C GLU A 347 -65.07 -59.83 -20.92
N ALA A 348 -64.35 -59.59 -19.83
CA ALA A 348 -64.40 -60.40 -18.63
C ALA A 348 -65.75 -60.23 -17.88
N GLU A 349 -66.26 -58.99 -17.79
CA GLU A 349 -67.57 -58.70 -17.21
C GLU A 349 -68.71 -59.36 -18.01
N GLU A 350 -68.66 -59.32 -19.35
CA GLU A 350 -69.64 -59.97 -20.21
C GLU A 350 -69.65 -61.50 -20.06
N ARG A 351 -68.47 -62.14 -19.96
CA ARG A 351 -68.40 -63.59 -19.67
C ARG A 351 -68.97 -63.92 -18.29
N SER A 352 -68.66 -63.12 -17.27
CA SER A 352 -69.22 -63.31 -15.92
C SER A 352 -70.74 -63.16 -15.91
N ALA A 353 -71.30 -62.23 -16.70
CA ALA A 353 -72.74 -62.05 -16.84
C ALA A 353 -73.39 -63.25 -17.55
N GLY A 354 -72.73 -63.81 -18.58
CA GLY A 354 -73.16 -65.03 -19.27
C GLY A 354 -73.19 -66.26 -18.36
N GLU A 355 -72.15 -66.47 -17.54
CA GLU A 355 -72.10 -67.58 -16.57
C GLU A 355 -73.19 -67.48 -15.49
N ALA A 356 -73.52 -66.27 -15.05
CA ALA A 356 -74.60 -66.01 -14.09
C ALA A 356 -76.01 -66.24 -14.68
N ALA A 357 -76.19 -66.12 -15.99
CA ALA A 357 -77.43 -66.47 -16.68
C ALA A 357 -77.62 -68.00 -16.78
N MET A 358 -76.56 -68.73 -17.17
CA MET A 358 -76.56 -70.20 -17.25
C MET A 358 -76.89 -70.85 -15.90
N ARG A 359 -76.33 -70.33 -14.79
CA ARG A 359 -76.66 -70.82 -13.43
C ARG A 359 -78.13 -70.68 -13.07
N ARG A 360 -78.83 -69.63 -13.55
CA ARG A 360 -80.26 -69.42 -13.26
C ARG A 360 -81.14 -70.44 -13.98
N GLU A 361 -80.81 -70.83 -15.20
CA GLU A 361 -81.55 -71.86 -15.95
C GLU A 361 -81.41 -73.25 -15.31
N ILE A 362 -80.21 -73.61 -14.85
CA ILE A 362 -79.96 -74.91 -14.20
C ILE A 362 -80.78 -75.05 -12.90
N VAL A 363 -80.87 -73.98 -12.10
CA VAL A 363 -81.66 -73.98 -10.85
C VAL A 363 -83.15 -74.12 -11.13
N ALA A 364 -83.67 -73.44 -12.16
CA ALA A 364 -85.08 -73.54 -12.55
C ALA A 364 -85.48 -74.95 -13.03
N ALA A 365 -84.59 -75.65 -13.75
CA ALA A 365 -84.82 -77.03 -14.19
C ALA A 365 -84.86 -78.03 -13.02
N PHE A 366 -84.04 -77.82 -11.99
CA PHE A 366 -83.99 -78.69 -10.80
C PHE A 366 -85.25 -78.56 -9.92
N GLU A 367 -85.83 -77.36 -9.80
CA GLU A 367 -87.06 -77.14 -9.03
C GLU A 367 -88.31 -77.74 -9.70
N ALA A 368 -88.36 -77.80 -11.03
CA ALA A 368 -89.44 -78.44 -11.78
C ALA A 368 -89.44 -79.98 -11.60
N ALA A 369 -88.26 -80.61 -11.56
CA ALA A 369 -88.12 -82.05 -11.34
C ALA A 369 -88.53 -82.47 -9.91
N ARG A 370 -88.26 -81.63 -8.91
CA ARG A 370 -88.61 -81.89 -7.50
C ARG A 370 -90.12 -81.92 -7.26
N ARG A 371 -90.90 -81.04 -7.89
CA ARG A 371 -92.37 -80.99 -7.74
C ARG A 371 -93.09 -82.21 -8.32
N SER A 372 -92.49 -82.87 -9.32
CA SER A 372 -93.03 -84.10 -9.93
C SER A 372 -92.81 -85.35 -9.03
N SER A 373 -91.78 -85.32 -8.18
CA SER A 373 -91.44 -86.43 -7.28
C SER A 373 -92.21 -86.40 -5.95
N GLU A 374 -92.71 -85.25 -5.51
CA GLU A 374 -93.45 -85.09 -4.24
C GLU A 374 -94.93 -85.54 -4.34
N THR A 375 -95.55 -85.49 -5.52
CA THR A 375 -96.92 -85.98 -5.77
C THR A 375 -97.02 -87.50 -5.88
N ALA A 376 -96.00 -88.20 -6.39
CA ALA A 376 -95.99 -89.67 -6.48
C ALA A 376 -95.78 -90.37 -5.12
N ALA A 377 -95.26 -89.65 -4.12
CA ALA A 377 -95.00 -90.19 -2.78
C ALA A 377 -96.21 -90.14 -1.83
N GLN A 378 -97.24 -89.33 -2.13
CA GLN A 378 -98.41 -89.13 -1.26
C GLN A 378 -99.51 -90.20 -1.48
N ASP A 379 -99.62 -90.80 -2.67
CA ASP A 379 -100.62 -91.84 -2.97
C ASP A 379 -100.22 -93.25 -2.50
N ALA A 380 -98.92 -93.52 -2.33
CA ALA A 380 -98.40 -94.82 -1.85
C ALA A 380 -98.48 -94.99 -0.31
N ALA A 381 -98.55 -93.89 0.46
CA ALA A 381 -98.57 -93.91 1.92
C ALA A 381 -99.96 -94.24 2.53
N ALA A 382 -101.05 -94.04 1.78
CA ALA A 382 -102.41 -94.27 2.26
C ALA A 382 -102.82 -95.77 2.24
N LEU A 383 -102.23 -96.60 1.38
CA LEU A 383 -102.59 -98.03 1.24
C LEU A 383 -101.87 -98.94 2.25
N VAL A 384 -100.63 -98.60 2.62
CA VAL A 384 -99.78 -99.39 3.55
C VAL A 384 -100.27 -99.25 5.01
N LEU A 385 -100.95 -98.16 5.35
CA LEU A 385 -101.49 -97.93 6.71
C LEU A 385 -102.76 -98.74 7.01
N ALA A 386 -103.50 -99.18 5.99
CA ALA A 386 -104.68 -100.04 6.14
C ALA A 386 -104.30 -101.52 6.38
N GLN A 387 -103.22 -101.99 5.77
CA GLN A 387 -102.72 -103.38 5.88
C GLN A 387 -102.15 -103.71 7.28
N ARG A 388 -101.57 -102.71 7.96
CA ARG A 388 -100.87 -102.84 9.24
C ARG A 388 -101.80 -102.93 10.46
N ARG A 389 -103.02 -102.40 10.36
CA ARG A 389 -104.03 -102.42 11.46
C ARG A 389 -104.74 -103.77 11.60
N ALA A 390 -104.74 -104.62 10.57
CA ALA A 390 -105.37 -105.94 10.62
C ALA A 390 -104.47 -107.02 11.25
N THR A 391 -103.14 -106.89 11.12
CA THR A 391 -102.15 -107.88 11.59
C THR A 391 -101.75 -107.70 13.06
N GLU A 392 -101.93 -106.52 13.64
CA GLU A 392 -101.62 -106.23 15.05
C GLU A 392 -102.70 -106.71 16.05
N ALA A 393 -103.93 -106.96 15.59
CA ALA A 393 -105.02 -107.48 16.43
C ALA A 393 -104.92 -109.00 16.68
N GLU A 394 -104.30 -109.76 15.78
CA GLU A 394 -104.18 -111.22 15.83
C GLU A 394 -103.07 -111.68 16.78
N GLN A 395 -101.96 -110.93 16.86
CA GLN A 395 -100.79 -111.24 17.69
C GLN A 395 -100.92 -110.84 19.18
N ALA A 396 -102.03 -110.20 19.57
CA ALA A 396 -102.29 -109.80 20.96
C ALA A 396 -103.09 -110.87 21.75
N ALA A 397 -103.80 -111.77 21.07
CA ALA A 397 -104.58 -112.84 21.70
C ALA A 397 -103.72 -114.06 22.08
N GLU A 398 -102.70 -114.40 21.30
CA GLU A 398 -101.82 -115.56 21.55
C GLU A 398 -100.83 -115.36 22.71
N ARG A 399 -100.51 -114.11 23.08
CA ARG A 399 -99.60 -113.80 24.19
C ARG A 399 -100.22 -114.03 25.58
N ARG A 400 -101.55 -113.91 25.72
CA ARG A 400 -102.26 -114.16 27.00
C ARG A 400 -102.40 -115.65 27.33
N ALA A 401 -102.24 -116.54 26.35
CA ALA A 401 -102.33 -117.99 26.56
C ALA A 401 -101.03 -118.62 27.11
N ARG A 402 -99.86 -117.98 26.95
CA ARG A 402 -98.56 -118.53 27.35
C ARG A 402 -98.06 -118.09 28.74
N GLU A 403 -98.70 -117.09 29.36
CA GLU A 403 -98.32 -116.59 30.69
C GLU A 403 -99.02 -117.34 31.85
N ALA A 404 -100.13 -118.06 31.58
CA ALA A 404 -100.82 -118.86 32.60
C ALA A 404 -100.14 -120.23 32.87
N GLU A 405 -99.32 -120.73 31.94
CA GLU A 405 -98.71 -122.06 31.99
C GLU A 405 -97.41 -122.09 32.83
N GLN A 406 -96.81 -120.92 33.12
CA GLN A 406 -95.53 -120.79 33.85
C GLN A 406 -95.67 -120.61 35.36
N SER A 407 -96.89 -120.51 35.90
CA SER A 407 -97.12 -120.38 37.36
C SER A 407 -97.31 -121.73 38.09
N ALA A 408 -97.32 -122.85 37.37
CA ALA A 408 -97.60 -124.19 37.92
C ALA A 408 -96.35 -125.00 38.36
N ALA A 409 -95.12 -124.60 37.99
CA ALA A 409 -93.91 -125.40 38.23
C ALA A 409 -93.00 -124.91 39.37
N ALA A 410 -93.42 -123.91 40.16
CA ALA A 410 -92.58 -123.24 41.17
C ALA A 410 -92.89 -123.56 42.65
N LEU A 411 -93.84 -124.45 42.99
CA LEU A 411 -94.14 -124.80 44.39
C LEU A 411 -94.08 -126.28 44.76
N GLU A 412 -93.84 -127.17 43.78
CA GLU A 412 -93.42 -128.58 43.98
C GLU A 412 -92.00 -128.69 44.59
N SER A 413 -91.27 -127.56 44.64
CA SER A 413 -89.93 -127.39 45.26
C SER A 413 -89.99 -127.11 46.77
N VAL A 414 -91.17 -126.81 47.33
CA VAL A 414 -91.34 -126.55 48.77
C VAL A 414 -91.72 -127.84 49.55
N GLU A 415 -92.32 -128.82 48.89
CA GLU A 415 -92.75 -130.10 49.51
C GLU A 415 -91.60 -131.05 49.89
N ARG A 416 -90.43 -130.96 49.24
CA ARG A 416 -89.26 -131.80 49.57
C ARG A 416 -88.45 -131.32 50.78
N ARG A 417 -88.67 -130.10 51.28
CA ARG A 417 -87.91 -129.52 52.41
C ARG A 417 -88.58 -129.70 53.79
N ALA A 418 -89.78 -130.27 53.87
CA ALA A 418 -90.46 -130.55 55.15
C ALA A 418 -90.30 -132.00 55.63
N SER A 419 -90.10 -132.96 54.70
CA SER A 419 -89.92 -134.39 55.04
C SER A 419 -88.58 -134.69 55.77
N ASP A 420 -87.57 -133.82 55.63
CA ASP A 420 -86.26 -133.95 56.31
C ASP A 420 -86.24 -133.48 57.78
N ALA A 421 -87.30 -132.84 58.28
CA ALA A 421 -87.38 -132.40 59.68
C ALA A 421 -87.93 -133.48 60.63
N GLU A 422 -88.68 -134.46 60.13
CA GLU A 422 -89.29 -135.54 60.93
C GLU A 422 -88.31 -136.66 61.32
N VAL A 423 -87.16 -136.79 60.64
CA VAL A 423 -86.10 -137.75 61.04
C VAL A 423 -85.25 -137.21 62.21
N LYS A 424 -85.28 -135.89 62.48
CA LYS A 424 -84.66 -135.26 63.67
C LYS A 424 -85.45 -135.46 64.98
N VAL A 425 -86.63 -136.07 64.87
CA VAL A 425 -87.23 -137.05 65.78
C VAL A 425 -86.35 -137.48 66.97
N VAL A 426 -85.40 -138.36 66.68
CA VAL A 426 -85.15 -139.44 67.65
C VAL A 426 -83.72 -139.46 68.20
N ALA A 427 -82.80 -138.66 67.65
CA ALA A 427 -81.39 -138.69 68.05
C ALA A 427 -81.05 -137.85 69.31
N LEU A 428 -81.80 -136.81 69.64
CA LEU A 428 -81.48 -135.92 70.78
C LEU A 428 -82.18 -136.30 72.10
N SER A 429 -82.99 -137.37 72.08
CA SER A 429 -83.50 -138.03 73.30
C SER A 429 -82.47 -138.96 73.97
N GLY A 430 -81.27 -139.14 73.39
CA GLY A 430 -80.16 -139.90 73.99
C GLY A 430 -79.16 -139.04 74.79
N GLU A 431 -79.00 -137.76 74.46
CA GLU A 431 -78.03 -136.87 75.12
C GLU A 431 -78.50 -136.37 76.50
N ILE A 432 -79.77 -136.61 76.86
CA ILE A 432 -80.32 -136.41 78.22
C ILE A 432 -79.69 -137.35 79.27
N ALA A 433 -78.96 -138.40 78.89
CA ALA A 433 -78.32 -139.30 79.85
C ALA A 433 -76.84 -138.99 80.14
N GLY A 434 -76.10 -138.34 79.22
CA GLY A 434 -74.64 -138.14 79.37
C GLY A 434 -74.24 -136.95 80.23
N LEU A 435 -74.93 -135.80 80.09
CA LEU A 435 -74.57 -134.55 80.77
C LEU A 435 -75.08 -134.45 82.22
N LYS A 436 -75.76 -135.50 82.72
CA LYS A 436 -75.93 -135.73 84.16
C LYS A 436 -74.63 -136.16 84.87
N THR A 437 -73.59 -136.53 84.12
CA THR A 437 -72.28 -136.91 84.67
C THR A 437 -71.29 -135.72 84.73
N GLU A 438 -71.49 -134.65 83.94
CA GLU A 438 -70.72 -133.39 84.01
C GLU A 438 -71.28 -132.35 85.01
N LEU A 439 -72.29 -132.74 85.81
CA LEU A 439 -72.61 -132.04 87.06
C LEU A 439 -71.48 -132.16 88.11
N ALA A 440 -70.49 -133.04 87.94
CA ALA A 440 -69.49 -133.29 88.98
C ALA A 440 -68.19 -132.45 88.86
N ASP A 441 -67.67 -132.19 87.65
CA ASP A 441 -66.26 -131.75 87.52
C ASP A 441 -66.00 -130.23 87.37
N SER A 442 -66.98 -129.39 87.01
CA SER A 442 -66.78 -127.91 86.99
C SER A 442 -67.66 -127.12 87.97
N ARG A 443 -68.15 -127.82 89.00
CA ARG A 443 -68.34 -127.23 90.33
C ARG A 443 -67.00 -126.93 91.04
N GLN A 444 -65.85 -127.31 90.45
CA GLN A 444 -64.53 -127.15 91.05
C GLN A 444 -63.65 -126.05 90.41
N VAL A 445 -64.02 -125.51 89.24
CA VAL A 445 -63.52 -124.20 88.73
C VAL A 445 -64.60 -123.12 88.95
N GLY A 446 -65.40 -123.23 90.00
CA GLY A 446 -64.83 -122.80 91.27
C GLY A 446 -64.60 -121.29 91.17
N ARG A 447 -65.48 -120.49 91.76
CA ARG A 447 -65.26 -120.01 93.14
C ARG A 447 -64.00 -119.14 93.33
N ALA A 448 -63.18 -118.93 92.30
CA ALA A 448 -62.05 -118.01 92.23
C ALA A 448 -62.42 -116.68 91.54
N ALA A 449 -63.35 -116.66 90.56
CA ALA A 449 -63.72 -115.40 89.89
C ALA A 449 -64.86 -114.60 90.56
N LEU A 450 -65.52 -115.18 91.57
CA LEU A 450 -66.40 -114.45 92.50
C LEU A 450 -65.62 -113.51 93.46
N HIS A 451 -64.33 -113.25 93.21
CA HIS A 451 -63.45 -112.53 94.14
C HIS A 451 -62.62 -111.38 93.50
N ALA A 452 -62.88 -111.01 92.25
CA ALA A 452 -62.18 -109.90 91.61
C ALA A 452 -63.15 -108.99 90.82
N LEU A 453 -63.42 -107.81 91.38
CA LEU A 453 -63.71 -106.55 90.67
C LEU A 453 -65.10 -106.43 90.00
N ALA A 454 -66.24 -106.12 90.65
CA ALA A 454 -66.49 -105.55 91.97
C ALA A 454 -65.52 -104.43 92.40
N VAL A 455 -65.14 -103.55 91.48
CA VAL A 455 -64.50 -102.27 91.80
C VAL A 455 -65.03 -101.25 90.79
N SER A 456 -65.84 -100.34 91.33
CA SER A 456 -65.80 -98.89 91.11
C SER A 456 -65.63 -98.38 89.67
N ASN A 457 -66.33 -97.40 89.15
CA ASN A 457 -67.25 -96.36 89.61
C ASN A 457 -67.77 -95.80 88.27
N GLY A 458 -69.03 -95.43 88.08
CA GLY A 458 -69.80 -94.54 88.93
C GLY A 458 -69.82 -93.14 88.29
N GLY A 459 -70.98 -92.70 87.81
CA GLY A 459 -71.34 -91.27 87.72
C GLY A 459 -71.84 -90.71 86.38
N TYR A 460 -73.18 -90.48 86.31
CA TYR A 460 -73.94 -89.34 85.74
C TYR A 460 -73.70 -88.87 84.27
N ALA A 461 -74.66 -88.43 83.45
CA ALA A 461 -76.10 -88.13 83.53
C ALA A 461 -76.66 -88.08 82.07
N TYR A 462 -77.93 -87.67 81.88
CA TYR A 462 -78.87 -88.12 80.84
C TYR A 462 -79.47 -87.00 79.95
N ARG A 463 -79.90 -87.37 78.71
CA ARG A 463 -80.89 -86.79 77.73
C ARG A 463 -80.64 -85.48 76.94
N GLU A 464 -80.82 -85.54 75.59
CA GLU A 464 -82.02 -85.15 74.78
C GLU A 464 -81.84 -85.49 73.27
N PRO A 465 -82.89 -85.47 72.40
CA PRO A 465 -82.83 -85.84 70.97
C PRO A 465 -83.13 -84.69 69.99
N ARG A 466 -82.50 -84.66 68.78
CA ARG A 466 -83.03 -84.07 67.52
C ARG A 466 -81.96 -84.03 66.40
N LEU A 467 -82.47 -83.99 65.16
CA LEU A 467 -81.86 -83.44 63.92
C LEU A 467 -80.48 -83.98 63.49
N GLY A 468 -80.41 -84.58 62.29
CA GLY A 468 -80.13 -83.68 61.18
C GLY A 468 -79.01 -83.92 60.17
N TRP A 469 -79.34 -83.54 58.93
CA TRP A 469 -78.55 -82.82 57.92
C TRP A 469 -77.26 -83.48 57.42
N ARG A 470 -77.06 -83.39 56.10
CA ARG A 470 -75.73 -83.38 55.47
C ARG A 470 -74.86 -84.60 55.78
N HIS A 471 -74.77 -85.51 54.83
CA HIS A 471 -73.49 -85.66 54.13
C HIS A 471 -73.73 -86.50 52.88
N THR A 472 -73.60 -85.91 51.68
CA THR A 472 -72.27 -85.83 51.05
C THR A 472 -71.79 -87.27 50.87
N ILE A 473 -72.46 -88.08 50.04
CA ILE A 473 -72.43 -87.97 48.56
C ILE A 473 -71.03 -87.59 48.06
N GLN A 474 -70.13 -88.31 48.69
CA GLN A 474 -68.84 -88.83 48.32
C GLN A 474 -69.08 -90.10 47.51
N ARG A 475 -68.17 -90.60 46.68
CA ARG A 475 -66.77 -90.27 46.46
C ARG A 475 -66.47 -91.00 45.15
N LEU A 476 -65.95 -90.30 44.15
CA LEU A 476 -64.51 -90.05 44.01
C LEU A 476 -63.76 -91.38 43.88
N PHE A 477 -63.19 -91.60 42.70
CA PHE A 477 -61.75 -91.72 42.41
C PHE A 477 -61.61 -91.77 40.87
N GLY A 478 -60.76 -91.02 40.16
CA GLY A 478 -59.71 -90.04 40.45
C GLY A 478 -59.37 -89.30 39.13
N ALA A 479 -59.05 -88.00 39.11
CA ALA A 479 -57.86 -87.29 39.62
C ALA A 479 -56.68 -87.28 38.61
N ILE A 480 -55.93 -86.20 38.27
CA ILE A 480 -55.95 -84.72 38.40
C ILE A 480 -54.59 -84.18 37.82
N ARG A 481 -54.50 -82.89 37.38
CA ARG A 481 -53.31 -82.00 37.07
C ARG A 481 -52.64 -82.14 35.68
N ARG A 482 -52.12 -81.12 34.96
CA ARG A 482 -51.78 -79.67 35.08
C ARG A 482 -51.60 -79.16 33.61
N GLN A 483 -51.83 -77.91 33.19
CA GLN A 483 -51.49 -76.58 33.73
C GLN A 483 -52.67 -75.61 33.65
#